data_AF-A0A449B396-F1
#
_entry.id   AF-A0A449B396-F1
#
_cell.length_a   1.000
_cell.length_b   1.000
_cell.length_c   1.000
_cell.angle_alpha   90.00
_cell.angle_beta   90.00
_cell.angle_gamma   90.00
#
_symmetry.space_group_name_H-M   'P 1'
#
loop_
_entity.id
_entity.type
_entity.pdbx_description
1 polymer ?
#
loop_
_entity_poly.entity_id
_entity_poly.type
_entity_poly.pdbx_seq_one_letter_code
_entity_poly.pdbx_strand_id
1 'polypeptide(L)'
;MFFPSISIDFIEDRKFTNNQYLFFISIIRNAIYEKYSWNNKSHWSKVKKEKILLPTIEGKIDYKFIDNFIKELEAQRIAELEAYLTATGLKDFNLTKEEDLAIRRLLNDKSLSLNWEKYKIKDLFEGFNGNFDIQKKHINNKGIFVVSSGLTNNGIIGKTDVNAKVFNKNTITIDMFGNAFYRNFDYKMVTHARVFSMKTLFYMSIKTGLFLSSSLKFLKEKFNYDYMCTWEKASNEEIILPTKNEKIDFEFMETLISAVQKLVIKDVVQWADQKIELTKQIVQQ
;
A
#
# COMPACT_ATOMS: atom_id res chain seq x y z
N MET A 1 -11.39 -3.01 -9.09
CA MET A 1 -11.44 -4.22 -9.91
C MET A 1 -12.71 -4.94 -9.50
N PHE A 2 -13.77 -4.86 -10.29
CA PHE A 2 -15.02 -5.59 -10.00
C PHE A 2 -14.76 -7.05 -10.29
N PHE A 3 -14.70 -7.86 -9.24
CA PHE A 3 -14.49 -9.30 -9.38
C PHE A 3 -15.87 -9.95 -9.57
N PRO A 4 -16.13 -10.67 -10.68
CA PRO A 4 -17.23 -11.62 -10.68
C PRO A 4 -16.92 -12.66 -9.58
N SER A 5 -17.83 -12.79 -8.62
CA SER A 5 -17.76 -13.83 -7.61
C SER A 5 -17.79 -15.19 -8.30
N ILE A 6 -16.68 -15.93 -8.26
CA ILE A 6 -16.68 -17.34 -8.67
C ILE A 6 -17.23 -18.13 -7.48
N SER A 7 -18.45 -18.65 -7.64
CA SER A 7 -18.97 -19.70 -6.75
C SER A 7 -18.41 -21.03 -7.24
N ILE A 8 -17.80 -21.81 -6.34
CA ILE A 8 -17.27 -23.14 -6.63
C ILE A 8 -18.04 -24.13 -5.78
N ASP A 9 -18.84 -24.97 -6.43
CA ASP A 9 -19.50 -26.10 -5.79
C ASP A 9 -18.73 -27.38 -6.11
N PHE A 10 -18.33 -28.11 -5.08
CA PHE A 10 -17.72 -29.41 -5.25
C PHE A 10 -18.81 -30.45 -5.48
N ILE A 11 -18.63 -31.30 -6.50
CA ILE A 11 -19.58 -32.37 -6.85
C ILE A 11 -19.56 -33.48 -5.79
N GLU A 12 -18.46 -33.61 -5.06
CA GLU A 12 -18.31 -34.56 -3.97
C GLU A 12 -19.15 -34.11 -2.77
N ASP A 13 -19.97 -35.01 -2.21
CA ASP A 13 -20.79 -34.77 -1.01
C ASP A 13 -19.93 -34.85 0.27
N ARG A 14 -18.82 -34.10 0.25
CA ARG A 14 -17.84 -34.03 1.32
C ARG A 14 -17.73 -32.61 1.82
N LYS A 15 -17.78 -32.47 3.14
CA LYS A 15 -17.43 -31.22 3.80
C LYS A 15 -15.91 -31.07 3.89
N PHE A 16 -15.35 -30.10 3.17
CA PHE A 16 -13.94 -29.74 3.28
C PHE A 16 -13.68 -28.86 4.50
N THR A 17 -12.45 -28.92 5.01
CA THR A 17 -11.96 -27.96 6.01
C THR A 17 -11.71 -26.60 5.34
N ASN A 18 -11.61 -25.53 6.13
CA ASN A 18 -11.24 -24.21 5.62
C ASN A 18 -9.90 -24.25 4.87
N ASN A 19 -8.93 -25.01 5.37
CA ASN A 19 -7.60 -25.15 4.77
C ASN A 19 -7.65 -25.84 3.40
N GLN A 20 -8.44 -26.92 3.31
CA GLN A 20 -8.69 -27.58 2.03
C GLN A 20 -9.36 -26.63 1.02
N TYR A 21 -10.36 -25.85 1.45
CA TYR A 21 -10.96 -24.83 0.58
C TYR A 21 -9.94 -23.79 0.11
N LEU A 22 -9.11 -23.26 1.02
CA LEU A 22 -8.07 -22.28 0.67
C LEU A 22 -7.09 -22.84 -0.37
N PHE A 23 -6.68 -24.10 -0.22
CA PHE A 23 -5.82 -24.77 -1.18
C PHE A 23 -6.49 -24.90 -2.55
N PHE A 24 -7.71 -25.46 -2.60
CA PHE A 24 -8.43 -25.67 -3.86
C PHE A 24 -8.74 -24.36 -4.59
N ILE A 25 -9.20 -23.34 -3.88
CA ILE A 25 -9.45 -22.02 -4.46
C ILE A 25 -8.16 -21.45 -5.05
N SER A 26 -7.03 -21.59 -4.35
CA SER A 26 -5.74 -21.05 -4.81
C SER A 26 -5.29 -21.69 -6.13
N ILE A 27 -5.34 -23.02 -6.24
CA ILE A 27 -4.91 -23.74 -7.46
C ILE A 27 -5.90 -23.54 -8.61
N ILE A 28 -7.21 -23.50 -8.35
CA ILE A 28 -8.23 -23.25 -9.39
C ILE A 28 -8.07 -21.83 -9.91
N ARG A 29 -7.85 -20.87 -9.00
CA ARG A 29 -7.58 -19.49 -9.36
C ARG A 29 -6.35 -19.42 -10.26
N ASN A 30 -5.26 -20.09 -9.90
CA ASN A 30 -4.05 -20.10 -10.73
C ASN A 30 -4.31 -20.71 -12.12
N ALA A 31 -4.99 -21.85 -12.19
CA ALA A 31 -5.26 -22.54 -13.45
C ALA A 31 -6.17 -21.75 -14.41
N ILE A 32 -7.08 -20.92 -13.88
CA ILE A 32 -8.05 -20.17 -14.68
C ILE A 32 -7.56 -18.74 -14.93
N TYR A 33 -7.18 -17.99 -13.89
CA TYR A 33 -6.99 -16.54 -14.01
C TYR A 33 -5.78 -16.15 -14.86
N GLU A 34 -4.71 -16.93 -14.88
CA GLU A 34 -3.56 -16.60 -15.73
C GLU A 34 -3.83 -16.88 -17.21
N LYS A 35 -4.75 -17.80 -17.53
CA LYS A 35 -5.01 -18.26 -18.91
C LYS A 35 -6.07 -17.46 -19.65
N TYR A 36 -6.99 -16.84 -18.93
CA TYR A 36 -8.15 -16.18 -19.52
C TYR A 36 -8.13 -14.67 -19.32
N SER A 37 -8.45 -13.93 -20.37
CA SER A 37 -8.47 -12.47 -20.41
C SER A 37 -9.67 -11.98 -21.22
N TRP A 38 -9.82 -10.66 -21.35
CA TRP A 38 -10.90 -10.09 -22.16
C TRP A 38 -10.86 -10.58 -23.62
N ASN A 39 -9.64 -10.80 -24.14
CA ASN A 39 -9.39 -11.31 -25.50
C ASN A 39 -9.42 -12.85 -25.59
N ASN A 40 -9.34 -13.57 -24.47
CA ASN A 40 -9.49 -15.02 -24.39
C ASN A 40 -10.43 -15.37 -23.23
N LYS A 41 -11.74 -15.26 -23.46
CA LYS A 41 -12.76 -15.41 -22.41
C LYS A 41 -12.84 -16.85 -21.86
N SER A 42 -13.04 -16.96 -20.55
CA SER A 42 -13.20 -18.21 -19.79
C SER A 42 -14.61 -18.81 -19.94
N HIS A 43 -14.94 -19.31 -21.13
CA HIS A 43 -16.20 -20.04 -21.32
C HIS A 43 -16.18 -21.37 -20.55
N TRP A 44 -17.32 -21.79 -20.00
CA TRP A 44 -17.46 -23.04 -19.24
C TRP A 44 -16.96 -24.28 -20.00
N SER A 45 -17.13 -24.32 -21.33
CA SER A 45 -16.63 -25.41 -22.19
C SER A 45 -15.11 -25.51 -22.23
N LYS A 46 -14.39 -24.40 -21.95
CA LYS A 46 -12.93 -24.36 -21.82
C LYS A 46 -12.51 -24.66 -20.39
N VAL A 47 -13.13 -24.00 -19.40
CA VAL A 47 -12.82 -24.17 -17.97
C VAL A 47 -12.97 -25.63 -17.53
N LYS A 48 -14.00 -26.35 -18.00
CA LYS A 48 -14.19 -27.79 -17.71
C LYS A 48 -13.06 -28.70 -18.20
N LYS A 49 -12.24 -28.24 -19.14
CA LYS A 49 -11.09 -28.99 -19.69
C LYS A 49 -9.79 -28.66 -18.97
N GLU A 50 -9.79 -27.64 -18.12
CA GLU A 50 -8.62 -27.28 -17.33
C GLU A 50 -8.31 -28.37 -16.31
N LYS A 51 -7.02 -28.69 -16.19
CA LYS A 51 -6.53 -29.65 -15.21
C LYS A 51 -5.82 -28.90 -14.09
N ILE A 52 -6.08 -29.32 -12.87
CA ILE A 52 -5.36 -28.89 -11.67
C ILE A 52 -4.48 -30.03 -11.18
N LEU A 53 -3.36 -29.70 -10.56
CA LEU A 53 -2.48 -30.66 -9.92
C LEU A 53 -2.86 -30.75 -8.44
N LEU A 54 -3.05 -31.96 -7.95
CA LEU A 54 -3.41 -32.23 -6.56
C LEU A 54 -2.37 -33.16 -5.93
N PRO A 55 -2.04 -32.98 -4.66
CA PRO A 55 -1.22 -33.93 -3.91
C PRO A 55 -2.01 -35.25 -3.78
N THR A 56 -1.35 -36.38 -4.03
CA THR A 56 -1.97 -37.70 -3.93
C THR A 56 -1.07 -38.70 -3.23
N ILE A 57 -1.69 -39.61 -2.47
CA ILE A 57 -1.10 -40.83 -1.94
C ILE A 57 -1.88 -42.00 -2.54
N GLU A 58 -1.20 -42.93 -3.19
CA GLU A 58 -1.80 -44.11 -3.82
C GLU A 58 -2.94 -43.78 -4.80
N GLY A 59 -2.80 -42.68 -5.55
CA GLY A 59 -3.78 -42.23 -6.54
C GLY A 59 -5.04 -41.56 -5.96
N LYS A 60 -5.13 -41.40 -4.63
CA LYS A 60 -6.19 -40.64 -3.94
C LYS A 60 -5.65 -39.31 -3.45
N ILE A 61 -6.49 -38.27 -3.40
CA ILE A 61 -6.10 -36.95 -2.91
C ILE A 61 -5.64 -37.05 -1.46
N ASP A 62 -4.47 -36.49 -1.17
CA ASP A 62 -3.93 -36.42 0.18
C ASP A 62 -4.43 -35.17 0.90
N TYR A 63 -5.63 -35.28 1.48
CA TYR A 63 -6.25 -34.20 2.24
C TYR A 63 -5.49 -33.86 3.53
N LYS A 64 -4.81 -34.85 4.13
CA LYS A 64 -4.03 -34.63 5.35
C LYS A 64 -2.81 -33.78 5.05
N PHE A 65 -2.13 -34.04 3.93
CA PHE A 65 -1.07 -33.17 3.43
C PHE A 65 -1.59 -31.77 3.14
N ILE A 66 -2.72 -31.61 2.44
CA ILE A 66 -3.28 -30.28 2.14
C ILE A 66 -3.54 -29.49 3.43
N ASP A 67 -4.16 -30.12 4.43
CA ASP A 67 -4.42 -29.46 5.71
C ASP A 67 -3.13 -29.03 6.41
N ASN A 68 -2.14 -29.93 6.50
CA ASN A 68 -0.86 -29.66 7.14
C ASN A 68 -0.06 -28.59 6.39
N PHE A 69 -0.02 -28.65 5.06
CA PHE A 69 0.67 -27.69 4.21
C PHE A 69 0.15 -26.27 4.42
N ILE A 70 -1.18 -26.08 4.45
CA ILE A 70 -1.76 -24.77 4.71
C ILE A 70 -1.48 -24.31 6.15
N LYS A 71 -1.55 -25.20 7.15
CA LYS A 71 -1.21 -24.86 8.55
C LYS A 71 0.24 -24.39 8.68
N GLU A 72 1.18 -25.12 8.09
CA GLU A 72 2.60 -24.77 8.10
C GLU A 72 2.86 -23.43 7.41
N LEU A 73 2.23 -23.21 6.25
CA LEU A 73 2.33 -21.96 5.51
C LEU A 73 1.76 -20.78 6.32
N GLU A 74 0.60 -20.96 6.96
CA GLU A 74 0.01 -19.94 7.84
C GLU A 74 0.92 -19.63 9.02
N ALA A 75 1.46 -20.65 9.69
CA ALA A 75 2.40 -20.47 10.80
C ALA A 75 3.66 -19.71 10.37
N GLN A 76 4.21 -20.02 9.19
CA GLN A 76 5.34 -19.29 8.62
C GLN A 76 4.99 -17.82 8.38
N ARG A 77 3.82 -17.52 7.79
CA ARG A 77 3.42 -16.13 7.51
C ARG A 77 3.14 -15.33 8.77
N ILE A 78 2.57 -15.96 9.79
CA ILE A 78 2.38 -15.32 11.10
C ILE A 78 3.73 -15.01 11.74
N ALA A 79 4.71 -15.93 11.69
CA ALA A 79 6.05 -15.69 12.20
C ALA A 79 6.78 -14.56 11.45
N GLU A 80 6.64 -14.49 10.13
CA GLU A 80 7.19 -13.39 9.32
C GLU A 80 6.56 -12.03 9.68
N LEU A 81 5.23 -11.98 9.86
CA LEU A 81 4.53 -10.77 10.29
C LEU A 81 4.99 -10.32 11.68
N GLU A 82 5.11 -11.25 12.62
CA GLU A 82 5.55 -11.00 13.99
C GLU A 82 6.97 -10.43 14.04
N ALA A 83 7.88 -11.04 13.27
CA ALA A 83 9.25 -10.57 13.14
C ALA A 83 9.29 -9.16 12.54
N TYR A 84 8.47 -8.89 11.52
CA TYR A 84 8.35 -7.57 10.90
C TYR A 84 7.85 -6.53 11.91
N LEU A 85 6.71 -6.77 12.58
CA LEU A 85 6.13 -5.85 13.56
C LEU A 85 7.11 -5.51 14.68
N THR A 86 7.88 -6.50 15.13
CA THR A 86 8.91 -6.33 16.16
C THR A 86 10.09 -5.51 15.64
N ALA A 87 10.64 -5.87 14.48
CA ALA A 87 11.80 -5.19 13.90
C ALA A 87 11.50 -3.72 13.54
N THR A 88 10.26 -3.41 13.17
CA THR A 88 9.84 -2.04 12.86
C THR A 88 9.33 -1.25 14.06
N GLY A 89 9.26 -1.85 15.25
CA GLY A 89 8.70 -1.22 16.45
C GLY A 89 7.19 -0.94 16.37
N LEU A 90 6.47 -1.62 15.46
CA LEU A 90 5.03 -1.42 15.21
C LEU A 90 4.13 -2.15 16.21
N LYS A 91 4.71 -2.96 17.11
CA LYS A 91 3.97 -3.64 18.17
C LYS A 91 3.40 -2.69 19.22
N ASP A 92 4.07 -1.57 19.49
CA ASP A 92 3.55 -0.61 20.45
C ASP A 92 2.45 0.24 19.81
N PHE A 93 1.21 -0.08 20.14
CA PHE A 93 0.03 0.69 19.75
C PHE A 93 -0.54 1.54 20.89
N ASN A 94 0.12 1.60 22.06
CA ASN A 94 -0.37 2.41 23.17
C ASN A 94 -0.04 3.88 22.93
N LEU A 95 -1.06 4.73 22.95
CA LEU A 95 -0.87 6.17 22.78
C LEU A 95 -0.19 6.77 24.01
N THR A 96 0.83 7.57 23.77
CA THR A 96 1.37 8.51 24.77
C THR A 96 0.37 9.63 25.04
N LYS A 97 0.59 10.40 26.12
CA LYS A 97 -0.27 11.55 26.45
C LYS A 97 -0.23 12.60 25.33
N GLU A 98 0.94 12.79 24.74
CA GLU A 98 1.20 13.72 23.65
C GLU A 98 0.48 13.28 22.36
N GLU A 99 0.50 11.97 22.05
CA GLU A 99 -0.21 11.38 20.91
C GLU A 99 -1.74 11.49 21.07
N ASP A 100 -2.27 11.17 22.25
CA ASP A 100 -3.70 11.37 22.57
C ASP A 100 -4.11 12.84 22.44
N LEU A 101 -3.28 13.75 22.98
CA LEU A 101 -3.49 15.18 22.88
C LEU A 101 -3.48 15.69 21.43
N ALA A 102 -2.57 15.17 20.59
CA ALA A 102 -2.49 15.54 19.19
C ALA A 102 -3.76 15.15 18.41
N ILE A 103 -4.33 13.98 18.69
CA ILE A 103 -5.60 13.54 18.10
C ILE A 103 -6.74 14.47 18.55
N ARG A 104 -6.84 14.78 19.85
CA ARG A 104 -7.90 15.67 20.37
C ARG A 104 -7.82 17.07 19.77
N ARG A 105 -6.61 17.60 19.59
CA ARG A 105 -6.35 18.87 18.89
C ARG A 105 -6.84 18.83 17.45
N LEU A 106 -6.57 17.75 16.71
CA LEU A 106 -7.05 17.60 15.33
C LEU A 106 -8.58 17.59 15.26
N LEU A 107 -9.24 16.92 16.20
CA LEU A 107 -10.71 16.80 16.26
C LEU A 107 -11.41 18.07 16.75
N ASN A 108 -10.67 19.17 16.95
CA ASN A 108 -11.17 20.45 17.44
C ASN A 108 -11.93 20.31 18.78
N ASP A 109 -11.36 19.58 19.74
CA ASP A 109 -11.80 19.70 21.13
C ASP A 109 -11.73 21.17 21.53
N LYS A 110 -12.88 21.76 21.92
CA LYS A 110 -13.06 23.21 22.13
C LYS A 110 -12.07 23.83 23.12
N SER A 111 -11.39 23.00 23.91
CA SER A 111 -10.39 23.39 24.91
C SER A 111 -8.96 23.46 24.38
N LEU A 112 -8.69 23.01 23.15
CA LEU A 112 -7.34 22.85 22.60
C LEU A 112 -7.24 23.50 21.22
N SER A 113 -6.83 24.77 21.18
CA SER A 113 -6.65 25.48 19.91
C SER A 113 -5.41 24.99 19.15
N LEU A 114 -5.60 24.71 17.86
CA LEU A 114 -4.55 24.44 16.89
C LEU A 114 -4.63 25.52 15.81
N ASN A 115 -3.52 26.22 15.57
CA ASN A 115 -3.47 27.24 14.54
C ASN A 115 -3.07 26.60 13.21
N TRP A 116 -3.73 27.02 12.15
CA TRP A 116 -3.49 26.54 10.79
C TRP A 116 -3.26 27.73 9.88
N GLU A 117 -2.24 27.64 9.04
CA GLU A 117 -1.90 28.68 8.09
C GLU A 117 -1.70 28.11 6.70
N LYS A 118 -1.78 29.01 5.71
CA LYS A 118 -1.61 28.70 4.30
C LYS A 118 -0.18 29.00 3.88
N TYR A 119 0.42 28.05 3.17
CA TYR A 119 1.76 28.18 2.62
C TYR A 119 1.73 27.87 1.13
N LYS A 120 2.39 28.65 0.28
CA LYS A 120 2.48 28.28 -1.13
C LYS A 120 3.38 27.07 -1.27
N ILE A 121 2.99 26.13 -2.14
CA ILE A 121 3.76 24.91 -2.36
C ILE A 121 5.18 25.22 -2.85
N LYS A 122 5.36 26.22 -3.71
CA LYS A 122 6.69 26.66 -4.18
C LYS A 122 7.62 27.19 -3.09
N ASP A 123 7.08 27.65 -1.97
CA ASP A 123 7.88 28.16 -0.85
C ASP A 123 8.41 27.01 0.03
N LEU A 124 7.86 25.81 -0.13
CA LEU A 124 8.20 24.61 0.65
C LEU A 124 8.94 23.55 -0.17
N PHE A 125 8.77 23.54 -1.50
CA PHE A 125 9.23 22.47 -2.37
C PHE A 125 9.92 22.98 -3.64
N GLU A 126 10.84 22.16 -4.15
CA GLU A 126 11.39 22.23 -5.49
C GLU A 126 10.87 21.06 -6.35
N GLY A 127 10.40 21.36 -7.56
CA GLY A 127 9.81 20.39 -8.48
C GLY A 127 10.78 19.87 -9.52
N PHE A 128 10.67 18.58 -9.83
CA PHE A 128 11.52 17.90 -10.81
C PHE A 128 10.71 16.99 -11.73
N ASN A 129 11.14 16.91 -12.99
CA ASN A 129 10.60 15.99 -13.99
C ASN A 129 11.59 14.86 -14.30
N GLY A 130 11.06 13.74 -14.79
CA GLY A 130 11.86 12.64 -15.33
C GLY A 130 12.50 13.04 -16.65
N ASN A 131 13.51 12.29 -17.08
CA ASN A 131 14.26 12.57 -18.31
C ASN A 131 14.04 11.52 -19.42
N PHE A 132 13.21 10.50 -19.18
CA PHE A 132 12.97 9.42 -20.13
C PHE A 132 11.56 8.85 -19.97
N ASP A 133 10.81 8.69 -21.05
CA ASP A 133 9.46 8.10 -21.02
C ASP A 133 9.53 6.57 -20.85
N ILE A 134 9.44 6.11 -19.60
CA ILE A 134 9.42 4.69 -19.28
C ILE A 134 8.04 4.10 -19.64
N GLN A 135 7.98 3.40 -20.76
CA GLN A 135 6.78 2.70 -21.23
C GLN A 135 6.64 1.28 -20.65
N LYS A 136 5.44 0.71 -20.76
CA LYS A 136 5.12 -0.65 -20.30
C LYS A 136 6.12 -1.72 -20.79
N LYS A 137 6.60 -1.60 -22.04
CA LYS A 137 7.60 -2.52 -22.62
C LYS A 137 8.96 -2.52 -21.91
N HIS A 138 9.26 -1.48 -21.12
CA HIS A 138 10.49 -1.37 -20.35
C HIS A 138 10.37 -1.95 -18.93
N ILE A 139 9.16 -2.33 -18.50
CA ILE A 139 8.95 -2.90 -17.17
C ILE A 139 9.25 -4.40 -17.23
N ASN A 140 10.38 -4.78 -16.64
CA ASN A 140 10.89 -6.15 -16.62
C ASN A 140 11.09 -6.70 -15.19
N ASN A 141 10.63 -5.96 -14.18
CA ASN A 141 10.75 -6.28 -12.76
C ASN A 141 12.20 -6.39 -12.25
N LYS A 142 13.17 -5.84 -12.98
CA LYS A 142 14.58 -5.71 -12.56
C LYS A 142 14.90 -4.25 -12.23
N GLY A 143 15.91 -4.01 -11.40
CA GLY A 143 16.40 -2.65 -11.09
C GLY A 143 15.50 -1.86 -10.15
N ILE A 144 15.20 -0.60 -10.52
CA ILE A 144 14.58 0.41 -9.65
C ILE A 144 13.08 0.53 -9.93
N PHE A 145 12.28 0.78 -8.89
CA PHE A 145 10.84 0.99 -9.02
C PHE A 145 10.49 2.17 -9.92
N VAL A 146 9.41 2.04 -10.69
CA VAL A 146 8.91 3.07 -11.61
C VAL A 146 7.57 3.59 -11.12
N VAL A 147 7.49 4.91 -10.97
CA VAL A 147 6.26 5.64 -10.60
C VAL A 147 5.59 6.17 -11.86
N SER A 148 4.26 6.00 -11.92
CA SER A 148 3.34 6.53 -12.93
C SER A 148 2.09 7.09 -12.25
N SER A 149 1.20 7.69 -13.03
CA SER A 149 -0.12 8.11 -12.56
C SER A 149 -0.97 6.91 -12.14
N GLY A 150 -1.74 7.07 -11.07
CA GLY A 150 -2.70 6.07 -10.61
C GLY A 150 -2.67 5.83 -9.10
N LEU A 151 -3.80 5.32 -8.58
CA LEU A 151 -4.00 5.08 -7.16
C LEU A 151 -3.48 3.71 -6.69
N THR A 152 -3.51 2.71 -7.57
CA THR A 152 -3.08 1.35 -7.23
C THR A 152 -1.59 1.34 -6.89
N ASN A 153 -1.24 0.71 -5.76
CA ASN A 153 0.14 0.62 -5.26
C ASN A 153 0.86 1.98 -5.23
N ASN A 154 0.12 3.06 -4.90
CA ASN A 154 0.62 4.43 -4.89
C ASN A 154 1.31 4.80 -6.23
N GLY A 155 0.78 4.37 -7.37
CA GLY A 155 1.32 4.68 -8.69
C GLY A 155 2.56 3.89 -9.12
N ILE A 156 3.00 2.89 -8.35
CA ILE A 156 4.12 2.02 -8.74
C ILE A 156 3.67 0.99 -9.78
N ILE A 157 4.30 1.00 -10.95
CA ILE A 157 3.93 0.12 -12.09
C ILE A 157 4.87 -1.07 -12.30
N GLY A 158 5.95 -1.18 -11.51
CA GLY A 158 6.93 -2.26 -11.58
C GLY A 158 8.35 -1.74 -11.40
N LYS A 159 9.35 -2.50 -11.88
CA LYS A 159 10.76 -2.09 -11.88
C LYS A 159 11.37 -2.10 -13.27
N THR A 160 12.38 -1.25 -13.48
CA THR A 160 13.19 -1.24 -14.70
C THR A 160 14.68 -0.99 -14.43
N ASP A 161 15.51 -1.65 -15.22
CA ASP A 161 16.97 -1.45 -15.33
C ASP A 161 17.35 -0.49 -16.47
N VAL A 162 16.38 0.00 -17.27
CA VAL A 162 16.63 1.04 -18.30
C VAL A 162 17.27 2.28 -17.69
N ASN A 163 18.29 2.84 -18.35
CA ASN A 163 18.95 4.05 -17.91
C ASN A 163 18.00 5.26 -17.96
N ALA A 164 17.66 5.79 -16.79
CA ALA A 164 16.80 6.97 -16.60
C ALA A 164 17.15 7.62 -15.25
N LYS A 165 16.79 8.89 -15.09
CA LYS A 165 17.03 9.66 -13.87
C LYS A 165 16.44 8.95 -12.66
N VAL A 166 17.28 8.72 -11.66
CA VAL A 166 16.89 8.20 -10.35
C VAL A 166 16.63 9.39 -9.43
N PHE A 167 15.51 9.32 -8.74
CA PHE A 167 15.11 10.25 -7.69
C PHE A 167 15.36 9.59 -6.36
N ASN A 168 16.02 10.32 -5.47
CA ASN A 168 16.28 9.85 -4.12
C ASN A 168 14.97 9.73 -3.33
N LYS A 169 14.97 8.83 -2.35
CA LYS A 169 13.96 8.76 -1.28
C LYS A 169 13.80 10.10 -0.54
N ASN A 170 12.76 10.15 0.28
CA ASN A 170 12.29 11.31 1.06
C ASN A 170 11.83 12.47 0.16
N THR A 171 11.02 12.13 -0.84
CA THR A 171 10.36 13.09 -1.73
C THR A 171 8.86 12.77 -1.83
N ILE A 172 8.08 13.67 -2.40
CA ILE A 172 6.66 13.47 -2.68
C ILE A 172 6.46 13.49 -4.19
N THR A 173 5.79 12.49 -4.74
CA THR A 173 5.36 12.52 -6.14
C THR A 173 3.91 12.95 -6.24
N ILE A 174 3.58 13.75 -7.25
CA ILE A 174 2.21 14.09 -7.60
C ILE A 174 1.96 13.66 -9.05
N ASP A 175 0.88 12.94 -9.28
CA ASP A 175 0.45 12.57 -10.63
C ASP A 175 -0.41 13.65 -11.30
N MET A 176 -0.68 13.50 -12.59
CA MET A 176 -1.47 14.45 -13.39
C MET A 176 -2.90 14.67 -12.88
N PHE A 177 -3.40 13.82 -11.98
CA PHE A 177 -4.72 13.96 -11.33
C PHE A 177 -4.61 14.54 -9.92
N GLY A 178 -3.44 15.03 -9.50
CA GLY A 178 -3.24 15.60 -8.17
C GLY A 178 -3.10 14.57 -7.04
N ASN A 179 -2.89 13.28 -7.35
CA ASN A 179 -2.65 12.27 -6.30
C ASN A 179 -1.22 12.40 -5.76
N ALA A 180 -1.09 12.76 -4.48
CA ALA A 180 0.19 12.93 -3.80
C ALA A 180 0.58 11.67 -3.01
N PHE A 181 1.83 11.22 -3.17
CA PHE A 181 2.38 10.07 -2.45
C PHE A 181 3.81 10.34 -1.96
N TYR A 182 4.05 10.10 -0.68
CA TYR A 182 5.39 10.10 -0.10
C TYR A 182 6.21 8.89 -0.57
N ARG A 183 7.50 9.09 -0.86
CA ARG A 183 8.44 8.07 -1.34
C ARG A 183 9.58 7.91 -0.35
N ASN A 184 9.64 6.77 0.34
CA ASN A 184 10.71 6.40 1.26
C ASN A 184 11.80 5.50 0.63
N PHE A 185 11.79 5.35 -0.69
CA PHE A 185 12.76 4.57 -1.47
C PHE A 185 13.14 5.33 -2.75
N ASP A 186 14.29 4.99 -3.32
CA ASP A 186 14.74 5.57 -4.59
C ASP A 186 13.92 5.02 -5.75
N TYR A 187 13.60 5.88 -6.71
CA TYR A 187 12.68 5.53 -7.80
C TYR A 187 13.04 6.22 -9.10
N LYS A 188 12.49 5.69 -10.19
CA LYS A 188 12.38 6.34 -11.50
C LYS A 188 10.92 6.71 -11.71
N MET A 189 10.65 7.62 -12.64
CA MET A 189 9.26 7.94 -13.00
C MET A 189 9.10 8.14 -14.50
N VAL A 190 7.88 7.91 -14.97
CA VAL A 190 7.46 8.24 -16.34
C VAL A 190 7.51 9.75 -16.57
N THR A 191 7.42 10.19 -17.83
CA THR A 191 7.46 11.63 -18.19
C THR A 191 6.17 12.09 -18.88
N HIS A 192 6.22 13.20 -19.62
CA HIS A 192 5.08 13.84 -20.31
C HIS A 192 3.95 14.27 -19.37
N ALA A 193 4.31 15.01 -18.30
CA ALA A 193 3.39 15.58 -17.31
C ALA A 193 2.51 14.56 -16.55
N ARG A 194 2.78 13.25 -16.68
CA ARG A 194 2.03 12.21 -15.95
C ARG A 194 2.33 12.21 -14.46
N VAL A 195 3.57 12.50 -14.08
CA VAL A 195 4.05 12.58 -12.69
C VAL A 195 5.20 13.59 -12.61
N PHE A 196 5.26 14.33 -11.51
CA PHE A 196 6.45 15.09 -11.11
C PHE A 196 6.84 14.76 -9.66
N SER A 197 8.12 14.95 -9.35
CA SER A 197 8.69 14.79 -8.00
C SER A 197 8.82 16.16 -7.33
N MET A 198 8.58 16.22 -6.03
CA MET A 198 8.79 17.38 -5.18
C MET A 198 9.75 17.02 -4.06
N LYS A 199 10.82 17.78 -3.93
CA LYS A 199 11.77 17.70 -2.80
C LYS A 199 11.54 18.89 -1.89
N THR A 200 11.52 18.69 -0.58
CA THR A 200 11.40 19.81 0.37
C THR A 200 12.66 20.66 0.40
N LEU A 201 12.47 21.94 0.70
CA LEU A 201 13.54 22.91 0.98
C LEU A 201 14.04 22.83 2.44
N PHE A 202 13.46 21.93 3.23
CA PHE A 202 13.81 21.65 4.63
C PHE A 202 13.94 20.14 4.87
N TYR A 203 14.50 19.76 6.02
CA TYR A 203 14.60 18.36 6.42
C TYR A 203 13.21 17.73 6.62
N MET A 204 12.95 16.63 5.93
CA MET A 204 11.68 15.89 6.01
C MET A 204 11.93 14.51 6.63
N SER A 205 11.33 14.27 7.80
CA SER A 205 11.21 12.92 8.34
C SER A 205 10.13 12.12 7.60
N ILE A 206 10.11 10.79 7.77
CA ILE A 206 9.05 9.95 7.19
C ILE A 206 7.67 10.41 7.64
N LYS A 207 7.51 10.75 8.92
CA LYS A 207 6.22 11.16 9.48
C LYS A 207 5.78 12.52 8.93
N THR A 208 6.69 13.49 8.82
CA THR A 208 6.42 14.76 8.12
C THR A 208 6.03 14.53 6.66
N GLY A 209 6.75 13.66 5.94
CA GLY A 209 6.43 13.34 4.54
C GLY A 209 5.03 12.73 4.36
N LEU A 210 4.64 11.82 5.26
CA LEU A 210 3.29 11.25 5.30
C LEU A 210 2.22 12.31 5.58
N PHE A 211 2.46 13.18 6.57
CA PHE A 211 1.56 14.30 6.87
C PHE A 211 1.39 15.21 5.66
N LEU A 212 2.48 15.71 5.08
CA LEU A 212 2.45 16.62 3.92
C LEU A 212 1.75 15.98 2.72
N SER A 213 2.01 14.70 2.44
CA SER A 213 1.32 13.99 1.35
C SER A 213 -0.20 13.89 1.58
N SER A 214 -0.62 13.74 2.84
CA SER A 214 -2.04 13.75 3.22
C SER A 214 -2.65 15.15 3.09
N SER A 215 -1.94 16.18 3.53
CA SER A 215 -2.34 17.59 3.39
C SER A 215 -2.43 18.04 1.92
N LEU A 216 -1.68 17.44 1.01
CA LEU A 216 -1.72 17.74 -0.44
C LEU A 216 -2.91 17.10 -1.17
N LYS A 217 -3.72 16.28 -0.50
CA LYS A 217 -4.79 15.52 -1.15
C LYS A 217 -5.90 16.39 -1.76
N PHE A 218 -6.04 17.64 -1.31
CA PHE A 218 -6.98 18.61 -1.91
C PHE A 218 -6.69 18.87 -3.40
N LEU A 219 -5.45 18.68 -3.87
CA LEU A 219 -5.10 18.87 -5.28
C LEU A 219 -5.92 17.94 -6.18
N LYS A 220 -6.27 16.75 -5.71
CA LYS A 220 -7.10 15.79 -6.46
C LYS A 220 -8.48 16.34 -6.79
N GLU A 221 -9.02 17.23 -5.95
CA GLU A 221 -10.31 17.87 -6.19
C GLU A 221 -10.20 19.03 -7.21
N LYS A 222 -8.99 19.49 -7.51
CA LYS A 222 -8.72 20.59 -8.45
C LYS A 222 -8.33 20.13 -9.85
N PHE A 223 -7.70 18.97 -9.97
CA PHE A 223 -7.12 18.52 -11.24
C PHE A 223 -7.81 17.27 -11.79
N ASN A 224 -7.92 17.22 -13.11
CA ASN A 224 -8.54 16.12 -13.84
C ASN A 224 -7.88 15.96 -15.22
N TYR A 225 -8.49 15.19 -16.11
CA TYR A 225 -7.92 14.95 -17.44
C TYR A 225 -7.84 16.22 -18.30
N ASP A 226 -8.86 17.08 -18.25
CA ASP A 226 -8.93 18.32 -19.03
C ASP A 226 -8.10 19.44 -18.39
N TYR A 227 -7.91 19.37 -17.07
CA TYR A 227 -7.08 20.29 -16.30
C TYR A 227 -6.03 19.53 -15.49
N MET A 228 -4.98 19.07 -16.18
CA MET A 228 -3.92 18.27 -15.58
C MET A 228 -3.11 19.05 -14.53
N CYS A 229 -2.73 18.34 -13.47
CA CYS A 229 -1.80 18.80 -12.45
C CYS A 229 -0.36 18.78 -12.98
N THR A 230 0.22 19.97 -13.17
CA THR A 230 1.64 20.14 -13.50
C THR A 230 2.35 20.80 -12.33
N TRP A 231 3.68 20.70 -12.25
CA TRP A 231 4.46 21.43 -11.25
C TRP A 231 4.17 22.93 -11.29
N GLU A 232 4.12 23.54 -12.47
CA GLU A 232 3.83 24.97 -12.63
C GLU A 232 2.51 25.39 -11.97
N LYS A 233 1.45 24.58 -12.16
CA LYS A 233 0.15 24.84 -11.53
C LYS A 233 0.18 24.54 -10.03
N ALA A 234 0.60 23.34 -9.64
CA ALA A 234 0.61 22.90 -8.26
C ALA A 234 1.49 23.78 -7.37
N SER A 235 2.63 24.26 -7.86
CA SER A 235 3.56 25.12 -7.11
C SER A 235 2.94 26.46 -6.67
N ASN A 236 1.91 26.94 -7.37
CA ASN A 236 1.18 28.17 -7.04
C ASN A 236 -0.01 27.95 -6.11
N GLU A 237 -0.37 26.70 -5.81
CA GLU A 237 -1.42 26.35 -4.85
C GLU A 237 -0.95 26.54 -3.40
N GLU A 238 -1.92 26.67 -2.49
CA GLU A 238 -1.68 26.84 -1.06
C GLU A 238 -2.00 25.55 -0.30
N ILE A 239 -1.03 25.03 0.45
CA ILE A 239 -1.20 23.94 1.41
C ILE A 239 -1.52 24.50 2.79
N ILE A 240 -2.42 23.86 3.53
CA ILE A 240 -2.78 24.25 4.90
C ILE A 240 -2.00 23.37 5.87
N LEU A 241 -1.21 23.98 6.76
CA LEU A 241 -0.34 23.30 7.71
C LEU A 241 -0.50 23.88 9.13
N PRO A 242 -0.27 23.06 10.17
CA PRO A 242 -0.29 23.50 11.56
C PRO A 242 0.89 24.45 11.82
N THR A 243 0.63 25.53 12.57
CA THR A 243 1.61 26.56 12.92
C THR A 243 1.70 26.71 14.45
N LYS A 244 2.92 26.86 14.97
CA LYS A 244 3.23 27.21 16.36
C LYS A 244 4.32 28.27 16.37
N ASN A 245 4.05 29.40 17.01
CA ASN A 245 4.97 30.56 17.06
C ASN A 245 5.44 31.01 15.67
N GLU A 246 4.49 31.22 14.74
CA GLU A 246 4.73 31.70 13.37
C GLU A 246 5.62 30.78 12.51
N LYS A 247 5.80 29.51 12.94
CA LYS A 247 6.53 28.49 12.21
C LYS A 247 5.69 27.22 12.09
N ILE A 248 5.95 26.45 11.03
CA ILE A 248 5.33 25.15 10.82
C ILE A 248 5.61 24.24 12.03
N ASP A 249 4.56 23.67 12.61
CA ASP A 249 4.64 22.79 13.78
C ASP A 249 4.94 21.35 13.35
N PHE A 250 6.20 21.08 13.00
CA PHE A 250 6.66 19.74 12.61
C PHE A 250 6.50 18.72 13.75
N GLU A 251 6.67 19.15 15.00
CA GLU A 251 6.51 18.28 16.17
C GLU A 251 5.08 17.74 16.26
N PHE A 252 4.07 18.61 16.08
CA PHE A 252 2.68 18.19 16.01
C PHE A 252 2.42 17.23 14.83
N MET A 253 2.94 17.54 13.62
CA MET A 253 2.77 16.65 12.46
C MET A 253 3.29 15.24 12.73
N GLU A 254 4.51 15.14 13.29
CA GLU A 254 5.13 13.86 13.58
C GLU A 254 4.38 13.10 14.68
N THR A 255 3.98 13.79 15.75
CA THR A 255 3.23 13.23 16.87
C THR A 255 1.87 12.69 16.39
N LEU A 256 1.16 13.46 15.57
CA LEU A 256 -0.12 13.03 15.02
C LEU A 256 0.01 11.79 14.12
N ILE A 257 0.99 11.77 13.21
CA ILE A 257 1.21 10.59 12.36
C ILE A 257 1.61 9.37 13.19
N SER A 258 2.41 9.55 14.23
CA SER A 258 2.73 8.50 15.20
C SER A 258 1.46 7.92 15.83
N ALA A 259 0.59 8.78 16.33
CA ALA A 259 -0.68 8.39 16.94
C ALA A 259 -1.59 7.64 15.95
N VAL A 260 -1.73 8.14 14.72
CA VAL A 260 -2.53 7.49 13.67
C VAL A 260 -1.96 6.13 13.30
N GLN A 261 -0.64 5.99 13.19
CA GLN A 261 0.01 4.70 12.92
C GLN A 261 -0.33 3.68 14.01
N LYS A 262 -0.24 4.07 15.28
CA LYS A 262 -0.61 3.22 16.42
C LYS A 262 -2.07 2.79 16.40
N LEU A 263 -2.98 3.71 16.09
CA LEU A 263 -4.41 3.39 15.97
C LEU A 263 -4.70 2.41 14.83
N VAL A 264 -4.06 2.59 13.67
CA VAL A 264 -4.30 1.73 12.50
C VAL A 264 -3.69 0.35 12.67
N ILE A 265 -2.52 0.24 13.30
CA ILE A 265 -1.81 -1.04 13.43
C ILE A 265 -2.37 -1.92 14.55
N LYS A 266 -3.10 -1.34 15.51
CA LYS A 266 -3.64 -2.02 16.70
C LYS A 266 -4.35 -3.33 16.37
N ASP A 267 -5.33 -3.30 15.47
CA ASP A 267 -6.14 -4.48 15.14
C ASP A 267 -5.30 -5.59 14.49
N VAL A 268 -4.27 -5.22 13.73
CA VAL A 268 -3.33 -6.17 13.10
C VAL A 268 -2.45 -6.84 14.16
N VAL A 269 -1.92 -6.06 15.11
CA VAL A 269 -1.10 -6.59 16.21
C VAL A 269 -1.92 -7.53 17.07
N GLN A 270 -3.12 -7.12 17.48
CA GLN A 270 -4.01 -7.95 18.30
C GLN A 270 -4.39 -9.25 17.59
N TRP A 271 -4.70 -9.19 16.29
CA TRP A 271 -4.98 -10.38 15.49
C TRP A 271 -3.76 -11.31 15.39
N ALA A 272 -2.56 -10.76 15.17
CA ALA A 272 -1.33 -11.54 15.09
C ALA A 272 -1.04 -12.26 16.42
N ASP A 273 -1.14 -11.55 17.55
CA ASP A 273 -0.92 -12.11 18.88
C ASP A 273 -1.91 -13.26 19.18
N GLN A 274 -3.21 -13.07 18.86
CA GLN A 274 -4.24 -14.12 19.00
C GLN A 274 -3.92 -15.36 18.15
N LYS A 275 -3.47 -15.16 16.91
CA LYS A 275 -3.10 -16.26 16.01
C LYS A 275 -1.87 -17.03 16.50
N ILE A 276 -0.89 -16.33 17.08
CA ILE A 276 0.29 -16.95 17.69
C ILE A 276 -0.12 -17.80 18.89
N GLU A 277 -0.99 -17.29 19.76
CA GLU A 277 -1.44 -18.00 20.96
C GLU A 277 -2.20 -19.29 20.60
N LEU A 278 -3.14 -19.22 19.67
CA LEU A 278 -3.86 -20.40 19.18
C LEU A 278 -2.91 -21.44 18.58
N THR A 279 -1.91 -21.00 17.83
CA THR A 279 -0.92 -21.91 17.22
C THR A 279 -0.09 -22.63 18.27
N LYS A 280 0.31 -21.94 19.35
CA LYS A 280 1.04 -22.54 20.47
C LYS A 280 0.21 -23.61 21.20
N GLN A 281 -1.08 -23.36 21.41
CA GLN A 281 -1.98 -24.32 22.06
C GLN A 281 -2.16 -25.61 21.24
N ILE A 282 -2.21 -25.50 19.91
CA ILE A 282 -2.35 -26.66 19.01
C ILE A 282 -1.06 -27.51 18.96
N VAL A 283 0.11 -26.91 19.11
CA VAL A 283 1.40 -27.63 19.11
C VAL A 283 1.70 -28.33 20.45
N GLN A 284 1.00 -27.93 21.52
CA GLN A 284 1.13 -28.53 22.86
C GLN A 284 0.13 -29.67 23.14
N GLN A 285 -0.79 -29.96 22.21
CA GLN A 285 -1.71 -31.11 22.25
C GLN A 285 -1.21 -32.25 21.35
#